data_AF-A0AAW8GJW3-F1
#
_entry.id   AF-A0AAW8GJW3-F1
#
_cell.length_a   1.000
_cell.length_b   1.000
_cell.length_c   1.000
_cell.angle_alpha   90.00
_cell.angle_beta   90.00
_cell.angle_gamma   90.00
#
_symmetry.space_group_name_H-M   'P 1'
#
loop_
_entity.id
_entity.type
_entity.pdbx_description
1 polymer ?
#
loop_
_entity_poly.entity_id
_entity_poly.type
_entity_poly.pdbx_seq_one_letter_code
_entity_poly.pdbx_strand_id
1 'polypeptide(L)'
;MFVFISMLISIAILGGLFFFAKQKESSLQRKYQLLVDLRELLYLCRQHRQATHHELMFGQDRQQEINHLQSAIDQTLSHLIAHAHFDNKPLYRIFQAKLTAIRHEWPDYSVARNQVAHGKAIRHCLFLIDEIVLAWLAESHRDDLSDEYHMNWQQVIDSMDSLTQLRLCIEEMGSQEGRLRLSHYSELMRRKLSQLALISPLSIASPTCSAAMHQLSELHDNPHLELDAKQFYQLTSELSLTIAQVYDQMLSEVTESLYLPLPQLALA
;
A
#
# COMPACT_ATOMS: atom_id res chain seq x y z
N MET A 1 -4.11 -43.61 -44.01
CA MET A 1 -3.19 -42.45 -44.09
C MET A 1 -3.82 -41.18 -43.51
N PHE A 2 -5.01 -40.77 -43.97
CA PHE A 2 -5.71 -39.59 -43.44
C PHE A 2 -5.97 -39.63 -41.92
N VAL A 3 -6.41 -40.78 -41.40
CA VAL A 3 -6.67 -40.96 -39.95
C VAL A 3 -5.40 -40.77 -39.10
N PHE A 4 -4.27 -41.31 -39.55
CA PHE A 4 -2.98 -41.15 -38.85
C PHE A 4 -2.49 -39.70 -38.88
N ILE A 5 -2.62 -39.00 -40.01
CA ILE A 5 -2.25 -37.59 -40.14
C ILE A 5 -3.14 -36.73 -39.24
N SER A 6 -4.46 -36.97 -39.24
CA SER A 6 -5.40 -36.25 -38.38
C SER A 6 -5.10 -36.49 -36.90
N MET A 7 -4.75 -37.72 -36.50
CA MET A 7 -4.38 -38.04 -35.12
C MET A 7 -3.10 -37.31 -34.69
N LEU A 8 -2.08 -37.25 -35.55
CA LEU A 8 -0.85 -36.50 -35.28
C LEU A 8 -1.11 -35.00 -35.12
N ILE A 9 -1.96 -34.41 -35.97
CA ILE A 9 -2.36 -33.01 -35.88
C ILE A 9 -3.10 -32.75 -34.57
N SER A 10 -4.06 -33.61 -34.18
CA SER A 10 -4.78 -33.47 -32.92
C SER A 10 -3.86 -33.55 -31.70
N ILE A 11 -2.89 -34.47 -31.69
CA ILE A 11 -1.88 -34.57 -30.63
C ILE A 11 -1.02 -33.31 -30.57
N ALA A 12 -0.59 -32.77 -31.73
CA ALA A 12 0.18 -31.55 -31.79
C ALA A 12 -0.61 -30.34 -31.25
N ILE A 13 -1.89 -30.22 -31.61
CA ILE A 13 -2.78 -29.17 -31.09
C ILE A 13 -2.94 -29.31 -29.57
N LEU A 14 -3.23 -30.51 -29.06
CA LEU A 14 -3.36 -30.78 -27.62
C LEU A 14 -2.06 -30.46 -26.87
N GLY A 15 -0.91 -30.87 -27.41
CA GLY A 15 0.41 -30.56 -26.84
C GLY A 15 0.67 -29.05 -26.80
N GLY A 16 0.32 -28.33 -27.87
CA GLY A 16 0.39 -26.87 -27.92
C GLY A 16 -0.51 -26.21 -26.87
N LEU A 17 -1.79 -26.61 -26.80
CA LEU A 17 -2.75 -26.10 -25.81
C LEU A 17 -2.26 -26.34 -24.38
N PHE A 18 -1.75 -27.54 -24.07
CA PHE A 18 -1.21 -27.86 -22.76
C PHE A 18 0.01 -26.99 -22.41
N PHE A 19 0.92 -26.80 -23.36
CA PHE A 19 2.08 -25.93 -23.17
C PHE A 19 1.67 -24.47 -22.90
N PHE A 20 0.75 -23.91 -23.70
CA PHE A 20 0.24 -22.56 -23.51
C PHE A 20 -0.52 -22.40 -22.19
N ALA A 21 -1.33 -23.39 -21.80
CA ALA A 21 -2.05 -23.38 -20.53
C ALA A 21 -1.07 -23.32 -19.34
N LYS A 22 -0.03 -24.17 -19.35
CA LYS A 22 1.00 -24.20 -18.30
C LYS A 22 1.78 -22.87 -18.24
N GLN A 23 2.10 -22.28 -19.39
CA GLN A 23 2.77 -20.98 -19.44
C GLN A 23 1.89 -19.86 -18.86
N LYS A 24 0.60 -19.85 -19.20
CA LYS A 24 -0.38 -18.90 -18.65
C LYS A 24 -0.51 -19.04 -17.14
N GLU A 25 -0.68 -20.26 -16.64
CA GLU A 25 -0.79 -20.56 -15.20
C GLU A 25 0.46 -20.07 -14.43
N SER A 26 1.66 -20.35 -14.93
CA SER A 26 2.90 -19.87 -14.32
C SER A 26 3.00 -18.34 -14.30
N SER A 27 2.54 -17.66 -15.36
CA SER A 27 2.49 -16.19 -15.40
C SER A 27 1.53 -15.62 -14.35
N LEU A 28 0.33 -16.20 -14.23
CA LEU A 28 -0.68 -15.80 -13.24
C LEU A 28 -0.17 -16.02 -11.81
N GLN A 29 0.38 -17.19 -11.52
CA GLN A 29 0.94 -17.52 -10.20
C GLN A 29 2.07 -16.57 -9.82
N ARG A 30 2.93 -16.18 -10.78
CA ARG A 30 3.97 -15.19 -10.53
C ARG A 30 3.39 -13.82 -10.19
N LYS A 31 2.43 -13.30 -10.97
CA LYS A 31 1.79 -12.00 -10.67
C LYS A 31 1.13 -12.01 -9.30
N TYR A 32 0.42 -13.09 -8.98
CA TYR A 32 -0.17 -13.31 -7.66
C TYR A 32 0.87 -13.22 -6.55
N GLN A 33 1.99 -13.94 -6.67
CA GLN A 33 3.03 -13.92 -5.65
C GLN A 33 3.67 -12.53 -5.50
N LEU A 34 3.96 -11.84 -6.61
CA LEU A 34 4.50 -10.49 -6.57
C LEU A 34 3.54 -9.51 -5.88
N LEU A 35 2.23 -9.67 -6.12
CA LEU A 35 1.20 -8.88 -5.47
C LEU A 35 1.14 -9.14 -3.95
N VAL A 36 1.24 -10.40 -3.54
CA VAL A 36 1.32 -10.80 -2.11
C VAL A 36 2.54 -10.18 -1.44
N ASP A 37 3.72 -10.31 -2.03
CA ASP A 37 4.98 -9.78 -1.50
C ASP A 37 4.92 -8.25 -1.35
N LEU A 38 4.35 -7.54 -2.33
CA LEU A 38 4.21 -6.08 -2.26
C LEU A 38 3.17 -5.62 -1.23
N ARG A 39 2.07 -6.37 -1.05
CA ARG A 39 1.10 -6.10 0.04
C ARG A 39 1.76 -6.24 1.40
N GLU A 40 2.59 -7.27 1.58
CA GLU A 40 3.39 -7.44 2.80
C GLU A 40 4.39 -6.29 2.97
N LEU A 41 5.12 -5.90 1.94
CA LEU A 41 6.06 -4.76 2.00
C LEU A 41 5.35 -3.45 2.34
N LEU A 42 4.15 -3.20 1.81
CA LEU A 42 3.34 -2.04 2.14
C LEU A 42 3.03 -2.00 3.64
N TYR A 43 2.63 -3.14 4.22
CA TYR A 43 2.36 -3.29 5.64
C TYR A 43 3.63 -3.08 6.48
N LEU A 44 4.73 -3.72 6.13
CA LEU A 44 6.02 -3.59 6.81
C LEU A 44 6.55 -2.14 6.78
N CYS A 45 6.43 -1.44 5.65
CA CYS A 45 6.81 -0.03 5.54
C CYS A 45 5.99 0.87 6.48
N ARG A 46 4.70 0.58 6.65
CA ARG A 46 3.83 1.32 7.58
C ARG A 46 4.22 1.08 9.03
N GLN A 47 4.50 -0.17 9.40
CA GLN A 47 4.99 -0.53 10.73
C GLN A 47 6.36 0.09 11.03
N HIS A 48 7.29 0.02 10.08
CA HIS A 48 8.62 0.63 10.24
C HIS A 48 8.51 2.14 10.46
N ARG A 49 7.65 2.84 9.69
CA ARG A 49 7.34 4.26 9.93
C ARG A 49 6.78 4.51 11.33
N GLN A 50 5.91 3.63 11.82
CA GLN A 50 5.34 3.74 13.17
C GLN A 50 6.41 3.59 14.25
N ALA A 51 7.24 2.55 14.16
CA ALA A 51 8.31 2.30 15.12
C ALA A 51 9.34 3.44 15.15
N THR A 52 9.85 3.86 13.99
CA THR A 52 10.82 4.95 13.90
C THR A 52 10.25 6.30 14.34
N HIS A 53 8.96 6.58 14.07
CA HIS A 53 8.31 7.78 14.57
C HIS A 53 8.27 7.80 16.11
N HIS A 54 7.92 6.67 16.74
CA HIS A 54 7.85 6.61 18.19
C HIS A 54 9.21 6.80 18.85
N GLU A 55 10.27 6.27 18.23
CA GLU A 55 11.64 6.48 18.71
C GLU A 55 12.06 7.96 18.56
N LEU A 56 11.87 8.54 17.36
CA LEU A 56 12.28 9.93 17.09
C LEU A 56 11.48 10.97 17.89
N MET A 57 10.17 10.77 18.06
CA MET A 57 9.29 11.75 18.70
C MET A 57 9.23 11.59 20.23
N PHE A 58 9.28 10.35 20.73
CA PHE A 58 9.02 10.04 22.14
C PHE A 58 10.21 9.39 22.85
N GLY A 59 11.33 9.15 22.17
CA GLY A 59 12.51 8.51 22.76
C GLY A 59 12.28 7.08 23.24
N GLN A 60 11.27 6.39 22.69
CA GLN A 60 10.98 5.00 23.04
C GLN A 60 12.01 4.08 22.38
N ASP A 61 12.76 3.33 23.19
CA ASP A 61 13.66 2.29 22.66
C ASP A 61 12.84 1.19 21.98
N ARG A 62 12.88 1.21 20.64
CA ARG A 62 12.21 0.24 19.76
C ARG A 62 13.21 -0.44 18.84
N GLN A 63 14.50 -0.42 19.18
CA GLN A 63 15.54 -0.89 18.28
C GLN A 63 15.36 -2.36 17.88
N GLN A 64 14.89 -3.20 18.80
CA GLN A 64 14.61 -4.61 18.52
C GLN A 64 13.46 -4.78 17.50
N GLU A 65 12.36 -4.04 17.68
CA GLU A 65 11.22 -4.02 16.76
C GLU A 65 11.65 -3.54 15.38
N ILE A 66 12.40 -2.43 15.33
CA ILE A 66 12.91 -1.83 14.09
C ILE A 66 13.83 -2.80 13.36
N ASN A 67 14.77 -3.44 14.06
CA ASN A 67 15.68 -4.43 13.46
C ASN A 67 14.92 -5.63 12.88
N HIS A 68 13.88 -6.10 13.57
CA HIS A 68 13.02 -7.17 13.06
C HIS A 68 12.28 -6.75 11.79
N LEU A 69 11.66 -5.57 11.80
CA LEU A 69 10.96 -5.01 10.64
C LEU A 69 11.90 -4.83 9.44
N GLN A 70 13.12 -4.34 9.67
CA GLN A 70 14.13 -4.20 8.61
C GLN A 70 14.55 -5.55 8.02
N SER A 71 14.75 -6.57 8.87
CA SER A 71 15.05 -7.92 8.40
C SER A 71 13.90 -8.51 7.59
N ALA A 72 12.65 -8.30 8.01
CA ALA A 72 11.48 -8.76 7.27
C ALA A 72 11.37 -8.05 5.91
N ILE A 73 11.58 -6.72 5.87
CA ILE A 73 11.60 -5.94 4.63
C ILE A 73 12.67 -6.48 3.66
N ASP A 74 13.90 -6.72 4.14
CA ASP A 74 14.99 -7.22 3.30
C ASP A 74 14.70 -8.62 2.74
N GLN A 75 14.09 -9.49 3.56
CA GLN A 75 13.69 -10.84 3.15
C GLN A 75 12.59 -10.81 2.09
N THR A 76 11.51 -10.05 2.32
CA THR A 76 10.40 -9.93 1.36
C THR A 76 10.86 -9.26 0.06
N LEU A 77 11.72 -8.24 0.11
CA LEU A 77 12.32 -7.64 -1.10
C LEU A 77 13.17 -8.64 -1.89
N SER A 78 13.98 -9.44 -1.20
CA SER A 78 14.82 -10.45 -1.84
C SER A 78 13.97 -11.51 -2.51
N HIS A 79 12.89 -11.95 -1.84
CA HIS A 79 11.90 -12.85 -2.39
C HIS A 79 11.22 -12.28 -3.64
N LEU A 80 10.72 -11.04 -3.56
CA LEU A 80 10.10 -10.31 -4.67
C LEU A 80 11.02 -10.24 -5.91
N ILE A 81 12.28 -9.82 -5.72
CA ILE A 81 13.27 -9.69 -6.81
C ILE A 81 13.64 -11.04 -7.40
N ALA A 82 13.68 -12.10 -6.60
CA ALA A 82 13.97 -13.45 -7.06
C ALA A 82 12.86 -13.97 -8.00
N HIS A 83 11.59 -13.72 -7.65
CA HIS A 83 10.41 -14.17 -8.39
C HIS A 83 10.02 -13.28 -9.57
N ALA A 84 10.46 -12.02 -9.57
CA ALA A 84 10.19 -11.07 -10.64
C ALA A 84 10.72 -11.52 -12.01
N HIS A 85 9.95 -11.21 -13.07
CA HIS A 85 10.44 -11.32 -14.44
C HIS A 85 11.70 -10.46 -14.62
N PHE A 86 12.64 -10.92 -15.47
CA PHE A 86 13.94 -10.26 -15.65
C PHE A 86 13.81 -8.76 -15.93
N ASP A 87 12.88 -8.39 -16.82
CA ASP A 87 12.65 -7.01 -17.24
C ASP A 87 12.11 -6.11 -16.12
N ASN A 88 11.46 -6.68 -15.10
CA ASN A 88 10.86 -5.93 -13.98
C ASN A 88 11.81 -5.82 -12.78
N LYS A 89 12.88 -6.62 -12.72
CA LYS A 89 13.87 -6.59 -11.63
C LYS A 89 14.47 -5.20 -11.36
N PRO A 90 14.75 -4.36 -12.38
CA PRO A 90 15.24 -3.00 -12.16
C PRO A 90 14.31 -2.15 -11.30
N LEU A 91 12.99 -2.23 -11.50
CA LEU A 91 11.99 -1.46 -10.74
C LEU A 91 12.05 -1.81 -9.25
N TYR A 92 12.09 -3.11 -8.94
CA TYR A 92 12.17 -3.59 -7.55
C TYR A 92 13.53 -3.27 -6.89
N ARG A 93 14.63 -3.25 -7.66
CA ARG A 93 15.95 -2.83 -7.14
C ARG A 93 15.99 -1.36 -6.78
N ILE A 94 15.30 -0.49 -7.53
CA ILE A 94 15.15 0.93 -7.18
C ILE A 94 14.39 1.06 -5.86
N PHE A 95 13.35 0.26 -5.65
CA PHE A 95 12.62 0.25 -4.39
C PHE A 95 13.46 -0.27 -3.22
N GLN A 96 14.22 -1.35 -3.42
CA GLN A 96 15.19 -1.86 -2.45
C GLN A 96 16.20 -0.77 -2.07
N ALA A 97 16.84 -0.10 -3.04
CA ALA A 97 17.80 0.96 -2.75
C ALA A 97 17.18 2.10 -1.92
N LYS A 98 15.92 2.46 -2.18
CA LYS A 98 15.18 3.46 -1.40
C LYS A 98 14.95 3.01 0.04
N LEU A 99 14.52 1.76 0.26
CA LEU A 99 14.29 1.23 1.60
C LEU A 99 15.59 1.03 2.38
N THR A 100 16.67 0.62 1.70
CA THR A 100 18.02 0.58 2.28
C THR A 100 18.47 1.96 2.75
N ALA A 101 18.27 3.02 1.95
CA ALA A 101 18.60 4.38 2.36
C ALA A 101 17.83 4.79 3.63
N ILE A 102 16.52 4.55 3.67
CA ILE A 102 15.70 4.84 4.87
C ILE A 102 16.24 4.09 6.08
N ARG A 103 16.54 2.79 5.96
CA ARG A 103 17.08 1.96 7.05
C ARG A 103 18.34 2.55 7.69
N HIS A 104 19.23 3.15 6.91
CA HIS A 104 20.52 3.65 7.39
C HIS A 104 20.42 5.09 7.89
N GLU A 105 19.60 5.92 7.24
CA GLU A 105 19.55 7.34 7.51
C GLU A 105 18.47 7.76 8.53
N TRP A 106 17.44 6.93 8.77
CA TRP A 106 16.34 7.32 9.66
C TRP A 106 16.74 7.74 11.08
N PRO A 107 17.81 7.20 11.71
CA PRO A 107 18.19 7.64 13.04
C PRO A 107 18.55 9.13 13.11
N ASP A 108 18.97 9.71 11.98
CA ASP A 108 19.36 11.13 11.87
C ASP A 108 18.22 12.01 11.32
N TYR A 109 17.02 11.48 11.15
CA TYR A 109 15.89 12.24 10.60
C TYR A 109 15.20 13.10 11.67
N SER A 110 14.70 14.27 11.26
CA SER A 110 13.61 14.92 12.00
C SER A 110 12.31 14.11 11.86
N VAL A 111 11.31 14.38 12.70
CA VAL A 111 10.03 13.67 12.63
C VAL A 111 9.35 13.94 11.29
N ALA A 112 9.36 15.19 10.79
CA ALA A 112 8.86 15.50 9.44
C ALA A 112 9.62 14.74 8.35
N ARG A 113 10.96 14.73 8.38
CA ARG A 113 11.75 14.00 7.36
C ARG A 113 11.41 12.51 7.37
N ASN A 114 11.22 11.94 8.56
CA ASN A 114 10.81 10.55 8.71
C ASN A 114 9.43 10.27 8.07
N GLN A 115 8.44 11.15 8.28
CA GLN A 115 7.13 11.02 7.63
C GLN A 115 7.22 11.13 6.11
N VAL A 116 7.99 12.09 5.59
CA VAL A 116 8.15 12.29 4.13
C VAL A 116 8.85 11.10 3.48
N ALA A 117 9.96 10.63 4.06
CA ALA A 117 10.75 9.53 3.50
C ALA A 117 9.91 8.25 3.41
N HIS A 118 9.21 7.89 4.49
CA HIS A 118 8.33 6.73 4.50
C HIS A 118 7.09 6.92 3.63
N GLY A 119 6.48 8.13 3.60
CA GLY A 119 5.36 8.43 2.70
C GLY A 119 5.72 8.23 1.22
N LYS A 120 6.94 8.63 0.82
CA LYS A 120 7.47 8.36 -0.53
C LYS A 120 7.71 6.87 -0.79
N ALA A 121 8.19 6.11 0.19
CA ALA A 121 8.39 4.67 0.05
C ALA A 121 7.05 3.92 -0.08
N ILE A 122 6.07 4.26 0.75
CA ILE A 122 4.72 3.68 0.71
C ILE A 122 4.05 3.95 -0.64
N ARG A 123 4.10 5.19 -1.14
CA ARG A 123 3.56 5.51 -2.48
C ARG A 123 4.30 4.77 -3.61
N HIS A 124 5.61 4.60 -3.50
CA HIS A 124 6.37 3.80 -4.46
C HIS A 124 5.93 2.34 -4.44
N CYS A 125 5.65 1.77 -3.27
CA CYS A 125 5.11 0.42 -3.14
C CYS A 125 3.73 0.30 -3.82
N LEU A 126 2.83 1.26 -3.58
CA LEU A 126 1.50 1.30 -4.22
C LEU A 126 1.58 1.41 -5.74
N PHE A 127 2.57 2.15 -6.26
CA PHE A 127 2.84 2.21 -7.70
C PHE A 127 3.33 0.86 -8.25
N LEU A 128 4.21 0.15 -7.55
CA LEU A 128 4.66 -1.17 -7.98
C LEU A 128 3.53 -2.21 -7.99
N ILE A 129 2.57 -2.08 -7.06
CA ILE A 129 1.36 -2.90 -7.05
C ILE A 129 0.52 -2.56 -8.29
N ASP A 130 0.35 -1.27 -8.58
CA ASP A 130 -0.41 -0.78 -9.72
C ASP A 130 0.06 -1.38 -11.04
N GLU A 131 1.37 -1.34 -11.29
CA GLU A 131 1.99 -1.90 -12.50
C GLU A 131 1.66 -3.39 -12.68
N ILE A 132 1.62 -4.17 -11.59
CA ILE A 132 1.28 -5.59 -11.67
C ILE A 132 -0.21 -5.76 -11.98
N VAL A 133 -1.08 -5.00 -11.31
CA VAL A 133 -2.53 -5.13 -11.50
C VAL A 133 -2.94 -4.71 -12.90
N LEU A 134 -2.42 -3.59 -13.41
CA LEU A 134 -2.69 -3.14 -14.79
C LEU A 134 -2.18 -4.16 -15.81
N ALA A 135 -0.96 -4.69 -15.64
CA ALA A 135 -0.45 -5.75 -16.51
C ALA A 135 -1.32 -7.01 -16.45
N TRP A 136 -1.86 -7.35 -15.28
CA TRP A 136 -2.74 -8.50 -15.11
C TRP A 136 -4.09 -8.31 -15.80
N LEU A 137 -4.71 -7.14 -15.61
CA LEU A 137 -5.97 -6.78 -16.24
C LEU A 137 -5.84 -6.78 -17.77
N ALA A 138 -4.77 -6.18 -18.31
CA ALA A 138 -4.50 -6.15 -19.74
C ALA A 138 -4.30 -7.56 -20.32
N GLU A 139 -3.49 -8.41 -19.68
CA GLU A 139 -3.28 -9.80 -20.12
C GLU A 139 -4.54 -10.68 -20.00
N SER A 140 -5.45 -10.31 -19.11
CA SER A 140 -6.72 -11.03 -18.91
C SER A 140 -7.85 -10.47 -19.77
N HIS A 141 -7.59 -9.45 -20.58
CA HIS A 141 -8.58 -8.73 -21.39
C HIS A 141 -9.76 -8.20 -20.56
N ARG A 142 -9.45 -7.70 -19.35
CA ARG A 142 -10.42 -7.09 -18.42
C ARG A 142 -10.33 -5.57 -18.45
N ASP A 143 -10.37 -5.02 -19.67
CA ASP A 143 -10.34 -3.57 -19.88
C ASP A 143 -11.54 -2.89 -19.20
N ASP A 144 -12.66 -3.62 -19.05
CA ASP A 144 -13.86 -3.21 -18.31
C ASP A 144 -13.56 -2.83 -16.85
N LEU A 145 -12.62 -3.53 -16.21
CA LEU A 145 -12.23 -3.28 -14.82
C LEU A 145 -11.08 -2.27 -14.71
N SER A 146 -10.33 -2.03 -15.79
CA SER A 146 -9.11 -1.21 -15.75
C SER A 146 -9.40 0.24 -15.41
N ASP A 147 -10.43 0.82 -16.01
CA ASP A 147 -10.79 2.23 -15.77
C ASP A 147 -11.28 2.45 -14.33
N GLU A 148 -12.15 1.56 -13.84
CA GLU A 148 -12.65 1.62 -12.47
C GLU A 148 -11.51 1.42 -11.45
N TYR A 149 -10.67 0.42 -11.66
CA TYR A 149 -9.50 0.18 -10.82
C TYR A 149 -8.57 1.40 -10.79
N HIS A 150 -8.24 1.99 -11.95
CA HIS A 150 -7.36 3.14 -12.01
C HIS A 150 -7.94 4.37 -11.30
N MET A 151 -9.24 4.65 -11.49
CA MET A 151 -9.93 5.73 -10.78
C MET A 151 -9.92 5.54 -9.27
N ASN A 152 -10.12 4.31 -8.80
CA ASN A 152 -10.13 3.98 -7.37
C ASN A 152 -8.71 4.02 -6.78
N TRP A 153 -7.71 3.50 -7.50
CA TRP A 153 -6.30 3.58 -7.13
C TRP A 153 -5.82 5.03 -6.96
N GLN A 154 -6.22 5.93 -7.87
CA GLN A 154 -5.85 7.35 -7.77
C GLN A 154 -6.40 7.98 -6.48
N GLN A 155 -7.64 7.65 -6.09
CA GLN A 155 -8.23 8.14 -4.85
C GLN A 155 -7.46 7.63 -3.61
N VAL A 156 -6.99 6.38 -3.63
CA VAL A 156 -6.16 5.81 -2.57
C VAL A 156 -4.82 6.54 -2.47
N ILE A 157 -4.13 6.76 -3.59
CA ILE A 157 -2.84 7.48 -3.63
C ILE A 157 -2.99 8.90 -3.10
N ASP A 158 -4.00 9.63 -3.56
CA ASP A 158 -4.28 10.99 -3.12
C ASP A 158 -4.56 11.07 -1.62
N SER A 159 -5.28 10.06 -1.09
CA SER A 159 -5.59 9.95 0.33
C SER A 159 -4.32 9.71 1.15
N MET A 160 -3.40 8.86 0.67
CA MET A 160 -2.11 8.60 1.32
C MET A 160 -1.18 9.81 1.29
N ASP A 161 -1.20 10.61 0.22
CA ASP A 161 -0.44 11.86 0.14
C ASP A 161 -1.02 12.92 1.10
N SER A 162 -2.34 13.10 1.09
CA SER A 162 -3.05 13.99 2.03
C SER A 162 -2.78 13.61 3.49
N LEU A 163 -2.76 12.31 3.79
CA LEU A 163 -2.42 11.80 5.12
C LEU A 163 -0.96 12.10 5.49
N THR A 164 -0.04 12.05 4.54
CA THR A 164 1.36 12.43 4.77
C THR A 164 1.44 13.91 5.13
N GLN A 165 0.73 14.79 4.42
CA GLN A 165 0.67 16.22 4.75
C GLN A 165 0.05 16.48 6.14
N LEU A 166 -1.03 15.78 6.47
CA LEU A 166 -1.65 15.85 7.80
C LEU A 166 -0.65 15.47 8.91
N ARG A 167 0.15 14.42 8.70
CA ARG A 167 1.19 13.99 9.66
C ARG A 167 2.32 14.99 9.83
N LEU A 168 2.63 15.82 8.83
CA LEU A 168 3.65 16.86 8.99
C LEU A 168 3.22 17.94 9.99
N CYS A 169 1.91 18.09 10.24
CA CYS A 169 1.42 19.06 11.20
C CYS A 169 1.80 18.70 12.66
N ILE A 170 2.22 17.45 12.94
CA ILE A 170 2.53 16.96 14.30
C ILE A 170 3.59 17.81 15.01
N GLU A 171 4.68 18.16 14.32
CA GLU A 171 5.78 18.93 14.95
C GLU A 171 5.39 20.38 15.29
N GLU A 172 4.34 20.91 14.64
CA GLU A 172 4.03 22.34 14.67
C GLU A 172 2.68 22.65 15.34
N MET A 173 2.01 21.65 15.93
CA MET A 173 0.68 21.78 16.54
C MET A 173 0.61 22.87 17.64
N GLY A 174 1.73 23.16 18.30
CA GLY A 174 1.81 24.20 19.33
C GLY A 174 1.80 25.64 18.79
N SER A 175 2.08 25.85 17.51
CA SER A 175 2.15 27.16 16.87
C SER A 175 0.81 27.60 16.27
N GLN A 176 0.57 28.91 16.17
CA GLN A 176 -0.66 29.42 15.54
C GLN A 176 -0.76 29.01 14.06
N GLU A 177 0.34 29.11 13.32
CA GLU A 177 0.40 28.69 11.91
C GLU A 177 0.18 27.18 11.75
N GLY A 178 0.79 26.37 12.63
CA GLY A 178 0.60 24.93 12.64
C GLY A 178 -0.84 24.51 12.94
N ARG A 179 -1.55 25.23 13.82
CA ARG A 179 -2.99 25.01 14.06
C ARG A 179 -3.85 25.31 12.83
N LEU A 180 -3.54 26.37 12.08
CA LEU A 180 -4.23 26.66 10.82
C LEU A 180 -4.00 25.56 9.77
N ARG A 181 -2.75 25.10 9.64
CA ARG A 181 -2.41 23.96 8.76
C ARG A 181 -3.12 22.69 9.18
N LEU A 182 -3.14 22.39 10.47
CA LEU A 182 -3.82 21.24 11.05
C LEU A 182 -5.32 21.25 10.72
N SER A 183 -6.01 22.39 10.93
CA SER A 183 -7.43 22.54 10.58
C SER A 183 -7.67 22.32 9.08
N HIS A 184 -6.83 22.89 8.21
CA HIS A 184 -6.93 22.70 6.76
C HIS A 184 -6.77 21.24 6.34
N TYR A 185 -5.70 20.58 6.79
CA TYR A 185 -5.43 19.20 6.42
C TYR A 185 -6.40 18.21 7.06
N SER A 186 -6.98 18.53 8.21
CA SER A 186 -8.02 17.71 8.83
C SER A 186 -9.28 17.65 7.96
N GLU A 187 -9.74 18.80 7.47
CA GLU A 187 -10.87 18.88 6.54
C GLU A 187 -10.55 18.21 5.20
N LEU A 188 -9.35 18.44 4.65
CA LEU A 188 -8.93 17.78 3.41
C LEU A 188 -8.93 16.25 3.56
N MET A 189 -8.38 15.74 4.67
CA MET A 189 -8.35 14.30 4.94
C MET A 189 -9.77 13.74 5.13
N ARG A 190 -10.65 14.46 5.82
CA ARG A 190 -12.06 14.06 5.98
C ARG A 190 -12.76 13.91 4.62
N ARG A 191 -12.57 14.88 3.71
CA ARG A 191 -13.12 14.79 2.33
C ARG A 191 -12.57 13.59 1.56
N LYS A 192 -11.26 13.33 1.68
CA LYS A 192 -10.62 12.16 1.04
C LYS A 192 -11.20 10.84 1.58
N LEU A 193 -11.40 10.70 2.88
CA LEU A 193 -12.07 9.53 3.48
C LEU A 193 -13.51 9.36 2.98
N SER A 194 -14.26 10.46 2.83
CA SER A 194 -15.61 10.41 2.25
C SER A 194 -15.61 9.94 0.79
N GLN A 195 -14.60 10.29 0.00
CA GLN A 195 -14.45 9.78 -1.37
C GLN A 195 -14.20 8.27 -1.38
N LEU A 196 -13.35 7.78 -0.47
CA LEU A 196 -13.09 6.34 -0.33
C LEU A 196 -14.32 5.51 0.07
N ALA A 197 -15.38 6.14 0.58
CA ALA A 197 -16.64 5.45 0.88
C ALA A 197 -17.34 4.92 -0.38
N LEU A 198 -17.02 5.47 -1.56
CA LEU A 198 -17.49 4.95 -2.85
C LEU A 198 -16.82 3.63 -3.23
N ILE A 199 -15.61 3.39 -2.70
CA ILE A 199 -14.80 2.20 -2.98
C ILE A 199 -15.09 1.11 -1.94
N SER A 200 -14.99 1.45 -0.65
CA SER A 200 -15.23 0.50 0.43
C SER A 200 -16.11 1.12 1.52
N PRO A 201 -17.44 1.12 1.35
CA PRO A 201 -18.37 1.74 2.29
C PRO A 201 -18.24 1.19 3.70
N LEU A 202 -18.03 -0.13 3.85
CA LEU A 202 -17.95 -0.80 5.14
C LEU A 202 -16.69 -0.41 5.94
N SER A 203 -15.55 -0.26 5.26
CA SER A 203 -14.31 0.18 5.91
C SER A 203 -14.46 1.61 6.45
N ILE A 204 -15.08 2.49 5.66
CA ILE A 204 -15.31 3.89 6.06
C ILE A 204 -16.41 4.02 7.13
N ALA A 205 -17.45 3.19 7.07
CA ALA A 205 -18.52 3.15 8.07
C ALA A 205 -18.12 2.41 9.36
N SER A 206 -16.90 1.87 9.46
CA SER A 206 -16.43 1.21 10.66
C SER A 206 -16.45 2.17 11.88
N PRO A 207 -16.65 1.65 13.10
CA PRO A 207 -16.63 2.50 14.31
C PRO A 207 -15.32 3.29 14.46
N THR A 208 -14.19 2.67 14.15
CA THR A 208 -12.87 3.31 14.21
C THR A 208 -12.75 4.45 13.21
N CYS A 209 -13.12 4.25 11.94
CA CYS A 209 -13.07 5.31 10.94
C CYS A 209 -14.07 6.43 11.24
N SER A 210 -15.27 6.09 11.71
CA SER A 210 -16.29 7.07 12.12
C SER A 210 -15.80 7.96 13.27
N ALA A 211 -15.17 7.37 14.29
CA ALA A 211 -14.55 8.12 15.39
C ALA A 211 -13.40 9.00 14.91
N ALA A 212 -12.55 8.50 14.01
CA ALA A 212 -11.47 9.27 13.42
C ALA A 212 -11.99 10.46 12.59
N MET A 213 -13.04 10.26 11.78
CA MET A 213 -13.69 11.34 11.02
C MET A 213 -14.30 12.40 11.94
N HIS A 214 -14.91 11.99 13.06
CA HIS A 214 -15.42 12.92 14.07
C HIS A 214 -14.27 13.74 14.68
N GLN A 215 -13.16 13.10 15.06
CA GLN A 215 -11.99 13.81 15.59
C GLN A 215 -11.39 14.81 14.59
N LEU A 216 -11.36 14.46 13.30
CA LEU A 216 -10.93 15.40 12.25
C LEU A 216 -11.89 16.60 12.12
N SER A 217 -13.20 16.41 12.29
CA SER A 217 -14.17 17.52 12.32
C SER A 217 -13.91 18.43 13.51
N GLU A 218 -13.72 17.86 14.70
CA GLU A 218 -13.42 18.63 15.91
C GLU A 218 -12.13 19.45 15.76
N LEU A 219 -11.08 18.88 15.15
CA LEU A 219 -9.83 19.60 14.85
C LEU A 219 -10.01 20.74 13.83
N HIS A 220 -10.98 20.62 12.93
CA HIS A 220 -11.32 21.66 11.97
C HIS A 220 -12.13 22.79 12.62
N ASP A 221 -13.19 22.42 13.34
CA ASP A 221 -14.22 23.30 13.89
C ASP A 221 -13.75 24.01 15.18
N ASN A 222 -12.82 23.41 15.93
CA ASN A 222 -12.30 23.93 17.19
C ASN A 222 -10.78 24.19 17.10
N PRO A 223 -10.33 25.36 16.60
CA PRO A 223 -8.91 25.70 16.46
C PRO A 223 -8.12 25.74 17.78
N HIS A 224 -8.79 25.73 18.93
CA HIS A 224 -8.18 25.72 20.26
C HIS A 224 -8.19 24.34 20.92
N LEU A 225 -8.67 23.30 20.23
CA LEU A 225 -8.64 21.94 20.76
C LEU A 225 -7.19 21.51 20.97
N GLU A 226 -6.84 21.27 22.23
CA GLU A 226 -5.54 20.71 22.59
C GLU A 226 -5.57 19.20 22.38
N LEU A 227 -4.82 18.74 21.38
CA LEU A 227 -4.60 17.32 21.12
C LEU A 227 -3.11 17.03 21.29
N ASP A 228 -2.78 16.04 22.11
CA ASP A 228 -1.39 15.63 22.29
C ASP A 228 -0.84 15.01 20.99
N ALA A 229 0.45 15.23 20.72
CA ALA A 229 1.12 14.74 19.52
C ALA A 229 1.03 13.21 19.40
N LYS A 230 1.05 12.48 20.53
CA LYS A 230 0.88 11.02 20.55
C LYS A 230 -0.53 10.61 20.13
N GLN A 231 -1.55 11.29 20.65
CA GLN A 231 -2.95 11.04 20.28
C GLN A 231 -3.19 11.34 18.81
N PHE A 232 -2.63 12.44 18.31
CA PHE A 232 -2.74 12.81 16.91
C PHE A 232 -2.01 11.82 15.99
N TYR A 233 -0.83 11.33 16.39
CA TYR A 233 -0.15 10.29 15.63
C TYR A 233 -0.92 8.97 15.60
N GLN A 234 -1.58 8.61 16.70
CA GLN A 234 -2.44 7.44 16.76
C GLN A 234 -3.62 7.58 15.80
N LEU A 235 -4.33 8.72 15.82
CA LEU A 235 -5.39 9.05 14.87
C LEU A 235 -4.91 8.89 13.42
N THR A 236 -3.79 9.52 13.05
CA THR A 236 -3.28 9.43 11.68
C THR A 236 -2.75 8.03 11.31
N SER A 237 -2.48 7.16 12.29
CA SER A 237 -2.09 5.76 12.08
C SER A 237 -3.30 4.86 11.85
N GLU A 238 -4.40 5.11 12.56
CA GLU A 238 -5.71 4.51 12.29
C GLU A 238 -6.22 4.88 10.90
N LEU A 239 -6.13 6.16 10.52
CA LEU A 239 -6.47 6.59 9.15
C LEU A 239 -5.60 5.89 8.09
N SER A 240 -4.30 5.72 8.36
CA SER A 240 -3.42 4.97 7.46
C SER A 240 -3.85 3.51 7.31
N LEU A 241 -4.40 2.91 8.37
CA LEU A 241 -4.89 1.53 8.35
C LEU A 241 -6.16 1.44 7.54
N THR A 242 -7.11 2.34 7.75
CA THR A 242 -8.36 2.40 6.98
C THR A 242 -8.08 2.55 5.48
N ILE A 243 -7.20 3.48 5.08
CA ILE A 243 -6.86 3.66 3.65
C ILE A 243 -6.21 2.40 3.07
N ALA A 244 -5.33 1.74 3.83
CA ALA A 244 -4.71 0.49 3.41
C ALA A 244 -5.76 -0.64 3.27
N GLN A 245 -6.75 -0.72 4.17
CA GLN A 245 -7.83 -1.70 4.10
C GLN A 245 -8.75 -1.46 2.89
N VAL A 246 -9.07 -0.20 2.58
CA VAL A 246 -9.81 0.16 1.36
C VAL A 246 -9.06 -0.35 0.12
N TYR A 247 -7.75 -0.11 0.06
CA TYR A 247 -6.93 -0.59 -1.04
C TYR A 247 -6.86 -2.12 -1.10
N ASP A 248 -6.72 -2.77 0.05
CA ASP A 248 -6.66 -4.22 0.13
C ASP A 248 -7.95 -4.91 -0.33
N GLN A 249 -9.10 -4.33 0.03
CA GLN A 249 -10.40 -4.77 -0.45
C GLN A 249 -10.50 -4.64 -1.97
N MET A 250 -10.11 -3.49 -2.51
CA MET A 250 -10.10 -3.25 -3.96
C MET A 250 -9.19 -4.25 -4.70
N LEU A 251 -7.99 -4.55 -4.17
CA LEU A 251 -7.11 -5.56 -4.73
C LEU A 251 -7.72 -6.97 -4.66
N SER A 252 -8.41 -7.28 -3.57
CA SER A 252 -9.06 -8.58 -3.36
C SER A 252 -10.16 -8.81 -4.39
N GLU A 253 -11.02 -7.82 -4.61
CA GLU A 253 -12.09 -7.87 -5.62
C GLU A 253 -11.53 -8.06 -7.03
N VAL A 254 -10.50 -7.30 -7.39
CA VAL A 254 -9.83 -7.47 -8.69
C VAL A 254 -9.22 -8.86 -8.81
N THR A 255 -8.47 -9.32 -7.80
CA THR A 255 -7.75 -10.61 -7.89
C THR A 255 -8.71 -11.80 -7.88
N GLU A 256 -9.80 -11.76 -7.11
CA GLU A 256 -10.86 -12.77 -7.12
C GLU A 256 -11.50 -12.91 -8.51
N SER A 257 -11.64 -11.81 -9.24
CA SER A 257 -12.15 -11.83 -10.60
C SER A 257 -11.16 -12.39 -11.64
N LEU A 258 -9.86 -12.44 -11.30
CA LEU A 258 -8.77 -12.79 -12.22
C LEU A 258 -8.18 -14.19 -11.98
N TYR A 259 -8.08 -14.65 -10.72
CA TYR A 259 -7.37 -15.88 -10.39
C TYR A 259 -7.84 -16.56 -9.10
N LEU A 260 -7.32 -16.13 -7.94
CA LEU A 260 -7.59 -16.72 -6.63
C LEU A 260 -7.71 -15.60 -5.58
N PRO A 261 -8.48 -15.80 -4.50
CA PRO A 261 -8.54 -14.86 -3.40
C PRO A 261 -7.16 -14.57 -2.83
N LEU A 262 -6.89 -13.31 -2.49
CA LEU A 262 -5.65 -12.92 -1.83
C LEU A 262 -5.59 -13.50 -0.40
N PRO A 263 -4.41 -13.88 0.10
CA PRO A 263 -4.28 -14.34 1.47
C PRO A 263 -4.52 -13.16 2.42
N GLN A 264 -5.09 -13.46 3.58
CA GLN A 264 -5.14 -12.50 4.68
C GLN A 264 -3.72 -12.19 5.12
N LEU A 265 -3.41 -10.89 5.27
CA LEU A 265 -2.16 -10.49 5.89
C LEU A 265 -2.20 -10.92 7.36
N ALA A 266 -1.13 -11.55 7.84
CA ALA A 266 -0.98 -11.82 9.27
C ALA A 266 -0.79 -10.49 9.99
N LEU A 267 -1.90 -9.90 10.44
CA LEU A 267 -1.89 -8.71 11.29
C LEU A 267 -1.51 -9.18 12.70
N ALA A 268 -0.33 -8.78 13.17
CA ALA A 268 0.08 -8.95 14.57
C ALA A 268 -0.59 -7.91 15.46
#